data_AF-A0A970WDU3-F1
#
_entry.id   AF-A0A970WDU3-F1
#
_cell.length_a   1.000
_cell.length_b   1.000
_cell.length_c   1.000
_cell.angle_alpha   90.00
_cell.angle_beta   90.00
_cell.angle_gamma   90.00
#
_symmetry.space_group_name_H-M   'P 1'
#
loop_
_entity.id
_entity.type
_entity.pdbx_description
1 polymer ?
#
loop_
_entity_poly.entity_id
_entity_poly.type
_entity_poly.pdbx_seq_one_letter_code
_entity_poly.pdbx_strand_id
1 'polypeptide(L)'
;MDDPLDTAQCSELQQLTDQMAELGRMFEKANRQIADYLLHRDAQAGTKAESAPSVEVGEIAKQIAELGEKLDRLSAATPATPSAAAVPAPGVSPERLETLLKPLREKLDILDQQNTALYQTMERLQSHIDGGVQSLAELLVPAPQEEETSAVSGDWLTAVLGPELVADGSLGSACRQLVEGVLAGEAAAQGLAGQLLVFRSASPERLPQLLKDVGEAYYRWQPKTSPGNTRFEEALIHYLQRTCENAGIYNSIELVHPGERFDSSRHNAASRGVEIVEVLGWIVLRDNGKVYTKATVDVR
;
A
#
# COMPACT_ATOMS: atom_id res chain seq x y z
N MET A 1 25.60 -63.16 -13.26
CA MET A 1 26.07 -62.27 -14.34
C MET A 1 25.17 -61.07 -14.27
N ASP A 2 25.64 -60.06 -13.54
CA ASP A 2 24.99 -58.78 -13.32
C ASP A 2 24.83 -58.03 -14.64
N ASP A 3 23.61 -57.54 -14.90
CA ASP A 3 23.30 -56.78 -16.11
C ASP A 3 23.67 -55.29 -15.89
N PRO A 4 24.64 -54.73 -16.62
CA PRO A 4 25.17 -53.38 -16.37
C PRO A 4 24.32 -52.25 -16.98
N LEU A 5 23.09 -52.53 -17.41
CA LEU A 5 22.21 -51.57 -18.11
C LEU A 5 21.17 -50.88 -17.21
N ASP A 6 20.79 -51.49 -16.07
CA ASP A 6 19.87 -50.88 -15.10
C ASP A 6 20.54 -49.79 -14.23
N THR A 7 21.85 -49.90 -14.02
CA THR A 7 22.60 -48.96 -13.18
C THR A 7 22.82 -47.60 -13.84
N ALA A 8 22.88 -47.54 -15.17
CA ALA A 8 23.08 -46.29 -15.92
C ALA A 8 21.81 -45.40 -15.92
N GLN A 9 20.63 -45.98 -16.11
CA GLN A 9 19.36 -45.22 -16.08
C GLN A 9 18.98 -44.77 -14.66
N CYS A 10 19.25 -45.60 -13.65
CA CYS A 10 19.15 -45.18 -12.25
C CYS A 10 20.15 -44.06 -11.91
N SER A 11 21.36 -44.09 -12.46
CA SER A 11 22.36 -43.03 -12.28
C SER A 11 21.91 -41.70 -12.88
N GLU A 12 21.31 -41.69 -14.07
CA GLU A 12 20.84 -40.46 -14.73
C GLU A 12 19.63 -39.84 -14.00
N LEU A 13 18.70 -40.66 -13.51
CA LEU A 13 17.57 -40.17 -12.69
C LEU A 13 18.04 -39.65 -11.33
N GLN A 14 19.04 -40.29 -10.73
CA GLN A 14 19.65 -39.80 -9.49
C GLN A 14 20.36 -38.47 -9.74
N GLN A 15 21.09 -38.34 -10.84
CA GLN A 15 21.79 -37.12 -11.23
C GLN A 15 20.81 -35.96 -11.51
N LEU A 16 19.67 -36.24 -12.16
CA LEU A 16 18.62 -35.24 -12.38
C LEU A 16 17.97 -34.80 -11.05
N THR A 17 17.75 -35.74 -10.14
CA THR A 17 17.19 -35.46 -8.80
C THR A 17 18.15 -34.59 -7.98
N ASP A 18 19.44 -34.89 -8.02
CA ASP A 18 20.48 -34.11 -7.34
C ASP A 18 20.61 -32.71 -7.94
N GLN A 19 20.49 -32.57 -9.26
CA GLN A 19 20.46 -31.28 -9.95
C GLN A 19 19.23 -30.45 -9.58
N MET A 20 18.05 -31.06 -9.46
CA MET A 20 16.85 -30.35 -8.99
C MET A 20 16.95 -29.93 -7.52
N ALA A 21 17.58 -30.74 -6.66
CA ALA A 21 17.84 -30.39 -5.27
C ALA A 21 18.87 -29.24 -5.15
N GLU A 22 19.87 -29.20 -6.01
CA GLU A 22 20.82 -28.08 -6.11
C GLU A 22 20.16 -26.79 -6.60
N LEU A 23 19.27 -26.90 -7.60
CA LEU A 23 18.47 -25.79 -8.10
C LEU A 23 17.56 -25.23 -6.99
N GLY A 24 16.90 -26.11 -6.22
CA GLY A 24 16.07 -25.73 -5.08
C GLY A 24 16.84 -24.95 -4.01
N ARG A 25 18.07 -25.40 -3.68
CA ARG A 25 18.95 -24.70 -2.73
C ARG A 25 19.41 -23.34 -3.27
N MET A 26 19.64 -23.21 -4.58
CA MET A 26 19.95 -21.92 -5.20
C MET A 26 18.78 -20.94 -5.14
N PHE A 27 17.56 -21.40 -5.41
CA PHE A 27 16.37 -20.57 -5.28
C PHE A 27 16.12 -20.12 -3.84
N GLU A 28 16.32 -21.01 -2.88
CA GLU A 28 16.18 -20.67 -1.46
C GLU A 28 17.23 -19.63 -1.02
N LYS A 29 18.46 -19.75 -1.51
CA LYS A 29 19.53 -18.76 -1.28
C LYS A 29 19.21 -17.41 -1.92
N ALA A 30 18.70 -17.41 -3.16
CA ALA A 30 18.29 -16.18 -3.85
C ALA A 30 17.11 -15.50 -3.14
N ASN A 31 16.10 -16.26 -2.72
CA ASN A 31 14.96 -15.74 -1.96
C ASN A 31 15.40 -15.15 -0.61
N ARG A 32 16.37 -15.78 0.07
CA ARG A 32 16.94 -15.27 1.32
C ARG A 32 17.72 -13.96 1.10
N GLN A 33 18.49 -13.86 0.02
CA GLN A 33 19.18 -12.62 -0.36
C GLN A 33 18.21 -11.49 -0.74
N ILE A 34 17.10 -11.80 -1.43
CA ILE A 34 16.05 -10.82 -1.74
C ILE A 34 15.36 -10.35 -0.46
N ALA A 35 15.04 -11.27 0.46
CA ALA A 35 14.45 -10.93 1.75
C ALA A 35 15.38 -10.04 2.59
N ASP A 36 16.67 -10.38 2.65
CA ASP A 36 17.67 -9.54 3.31
C ASP A 36 17.78 -8.17 2.64
N TYR A 37 17.79 -8.08 1.31
CA TYR A 37 17.82 -6.81 0.58
C TYR A 37 16.60 -5.93 0.89
N LEU A 38 15.40 -6.52 0.95
CA LEU A 38 14.17 -5.79 1.29
C LEU A 38 14.19 -5.28 2.74
N LEU A 39 14.70 -6.08 3.68
CA LEU A 39 14.91 -5.68 5.07
C LEU A 39 15.92 -4.53 5.21
N HIS A 40 17.02 -4.57 4.45
CA HIS A 40 18.01 -3.49 4.43
C HIS A 40 17.47 -2.23 3.75
N ARG A 41 16.62 -2.36 2.73
CA ARG A 41 15.94 -1.23 2.08
C ARG A 41 14.96 -0.52 3.02
N ASP A 42 14.16 -1.29 3.76
CA ASP A 42 13.18 -0.72 4.70
C ASP A 42 13.88 -0.09 5.93
N ALA A 43 15.04 -0.61 6.33
CA ALA A 43 15.90 0.03 7.34
C ALA A 43 16.58 1.33 6.83
N GLN A 44 16.92 1.41 5.54
CA GLN A 44 17.52 2.60 4.93
C GLN A 44 16.50 3.69 4.56
N ALA A 45 15.22 3.37 4.41
CA ALA A 45 14.16 4.34 4.15
C ALA A 45 13.94 5.36 5.30
N GLY A 46 14.49 5.10 6.49
CA GLY A 46 14.47 6.01 7.65
C GLY A 46 15.60 7.06 7.69
N THR A 47 16.59 7.00 6.80
CA THR A 47 17.71 7.96 6.77
C THR A 47 18.06 8.37 5.35
N LYS A 48 17.55 9.54 4.94
CA LYS A 48 18.00 10.49 3.90
C LYS A 48 18.66 9.94 2.61
N ALA A 49 18.08 10.38 1.49
CA ALA A 49 18.55 10.24 0.13
C ALA A 49 20.04 10.60 -0.08
N GLU A 50 20.82 9.65 -0.66
CA GLU A 50 21.93 9.91 -1.56
C GLU A 50 22.44 8.62 -2.24
N SER A 51 22.56 8.66 -3.57
CA SER A 51 23.29 7.74 -4.49
C SER A 51 22.87 6.26 -4.61
N ALA A 52 22.43 5.89 -5.83
CA ALA A 52 22.19 4.52 -6.27
C ALA A 52 23.51 3.71 -6.46
N PRO A 53 23.53 2.40 -6.20
CA PRO A 53 24.59 1.52 -6.71
C PRO A 53 24.11 0.80 -7.98
N SER A 54 24.44 1.36 -9.15
CA SER A 54 24.15 0.79 -10.47
C SER A 54 25.05 -0.40 -10.86
N VAL A 55 25.61 -1.13 -9.90
CA VAL A 55 26.69 -2.11 -10.17
C VAL A 55 26.19 -3.56 -10.21
N GLU A 56 25.07 -3.92 -9.56
CA GLU A 56 24.64 -5.33 -9.48
C GLU A 56 23.71 -5.79 -10.61
N VAL A 57 23.00 -4.89 -11.30
CA VAL A 57 22.11 -5.25 -12.42
C VAL A 57 22.89 -5.72 -13.66
N GLY A 58 24.12 -5.20 -13.83
CA GLY A 58 24.99 -5.57 -14.95
C GLY A 58 25.54 -7.00 -14.85
N GLU A 59 25.82 -7.49 -13.64
CA GLU A 59 26.33 -8.85 -13.43
C GLU A 59 25.23 -9.90 -13.61
N ILE A 60 24.01 -9.61 -13.16
CA ILE A 60 22.85 -10.49 -13.32
C ILE A 60 22.46 -10.61 -14.81
N ALA A 61 22.50 -9.52 -15.57
CA ALA A 61 22.24 -9.55 -17.01
C ALA A 61 23.28 -10.39 -17.78
N LYS A 62 24.54 -10.36 -17.34
CA LYS A 62 25.62 -11.15 -17.96
C LYS A 62 25.46 -12.65 -17.69
N GLN A 63 25.03 -13.02 -16.48
CA GLN A 63 24.76 -14.42 -16.12
C GLN A 63 23.57 -15.01 -16.89
N ILE A 64 22.53 -14.22 -17.15
CA ILE A 64 21.38 -14.64 -17.96
C ILE A 64 21.78 -14.89 -19.42
N ALA A 65 22.67 -14.07 -19.98
CA ALA A 65 23.17 -14.24 -21.34
C ALA A 65 24.06 -15.49 -21.49
N GLU A 66 24.90 -15.80 -20.51
CA GLU A 66 25.74 -17.02 -20.50
C GLU A 66 24.92 -18.30 -20.36
N LEU A 67 23.75 -18.24 -19.70
CA LEU A 67 22.83 -19.37 -19.59
C LEU A 67 22.12 -19.67 -20.93
N GLY A 68 21.78 -18.61 -21.68
CA GLY A 68 21.19 -18.73 -23.03
C GLY A 68 22.13 -19.41 -24.02
N GLU A 69 23.41 -19.02 -24.05
CA GLU A 69 24.40 -19.67 -24.92
C GLU A 69 24.62 -21.16 -24.62
N LYS A 70 24.55 -21.57 -23.36
CA LYS A 70 24.68 -22.98 -22.98
C LYS A 70 23.50 -23.83 -23.45
N LEU A 71 22.29 -23.25 -23.48
CA LEU A 71 21.08 -23.93 -23.94
C LEU A 71 21.11 -24.12 -25.47
N ASP A 72 21.59 -23.13 -26.21
CA ASP A 72 21.73 -23.22 -27.67
C ASP A 72 22.78 -24.25 -28.11
N ARG A 73 23.88 -24.40 -27.36
CA ARG A 73 24.88 -25.45 -27.63
C ARG A 73 24.36 -26.86 -27.40
N LEU A 74 23.43 -27.05 -26.46
CA LEU A 74 22.79 -28.34 -26.21
C LEU A 74 21.80 -28.71 -27.32
N SER A 75 21.12 -27.73 -27.93
CA SER A 75 20.21 -28.01 -29.05
C SER A 75 20.95 -28.31 -30.37
N ALA A 76 22.13 -27.71 -30.58
CA ALA A 76 22.95 -27.90 -31.78
C ALA A 76 23.74 -29.23 -31.81
N ALA A 77 23.85 -29.94 -30.69
CA ALA A 77 24.65 -31.17 -30.57
C ALA A 77 23.98 -32.45 -31.12
N THR A 78 22.78 -32.36 -31.71
CA THR A 78 22.11 -33.51 -32.32
C THR A 78 22.01 -33.35 -33.83
N PRO A 79 22.96 -33.87 -34.63
CA PRO A 79 22.86 -33.83 -36.08
C PRO A 79 22.01 -34.99 -36.61
N ALA A 80 21.08 -34.65 -37.50
CA ALA A 80 20.29 -35.58 -38.28
C ALA A 80 20.98 -35.91 -39.63
N THR A 81 20.98 -37.20 -40.00
CA THR A 81 20.94 -37.78 -41.38
C THR A 81 22.17 -37.57 -42.32
N PRO A 82 22.43 -38.39 -43.38
CA PRO A 82 21.44 -38.95 -44.34
C PRO A 82 21.72 -40.34 -45.01
N SER A 83 20.64 -40.87 -45.61
CA SER A 83 20.50 -41.49 -46.97
C SER A 83 21.63 -42.34 -47.59
N ALA A 84 21.31 -43.58 -48.02
CA ALA A 84 21.32 -43.99 -49.45
C ALA A 84 21.23 -45.52 -49.61
N ALA A 85 20.63 -45.92 -50.75
CA ALA A 85 20.22 -47.27 -51.14
C ALA A 85 21.37 -48.22 -51.54
N ALA A 86 21.16 -49.54 -51.31
CA ALA A 86 21.65 -50.63 -52.16
C ALA A 86 20.81 -51.91 -51.93
N VAL A 87 20.40 -52.54 -53.03
CA VAL A 87 19.58 -53.77 -53.18
C VAL A 87 20.52 -54.88 -53.73
N PRO A 88 20.18 -56.19 -53.81
CA PRO A 88 19.76 -57.21 -52.83
C PRO A 88 20.75 -58.41 -52.76
N ALA A 89 20.68 -59.37 -51.82
CA ALA A 89 19.97 -60.68 -51.92
C ALA A 89 20.61 -61.68 -50.90
N PRO A 90 20.04 -62.87 -50.64
CA PRO A 90 18.63 -63.27 -50.52
C PRO A 90 18.33 -64.07 -49.22
N GLY A 91 17.04 -64.16 -48.86
CA GLY A 91 16.53 -65.35 -48.16
C GLY A 91 16.30 -65.22 -46.65
N VAL A 92 15.44 -64.30 -46.22
CA VAL A 92 14.74 -64.46 -44.94
C VAL A 92 13.33 -64.94 -45.25
N SER A 93 13.07 -66.22 -45.00
CA SER A 93 11.73 -66.79 -45.10
C SER A 93 10.76 -66.02 -44.18
N PRO A 94 9.53 -65.74 -44.63
CA PRO A 94 8.57 -64.88 -43.90
C PRO A 94 8.29 -65.38 -42.47
N GLU A 95 8.39 -66.68 -42.24
CA GLU A 95 8.21 -67.32 -40.93
C GLU A 95 9.30 -66.95 -39.90
N ARG A 96 10.53 -66.66 -40.33
CA ARG A 96 11.62 -66.18 -39.43
C ARG A 96 11.46 -64.70 -39.06
N LEU A 97 10.89 -63.91 -39.97
CA LEU A 97 10.57 -62.51 -39.72
C LEU A 97 9.38 -62.39 -38.76
N GLU A 98 8.34 -63.21 -38.93
CA GLU A 98 7.21 -63.24 -38.00
C GLU A 98 7.62 -63.68 -36.58
N THR A 99 8.50 -64.68 -36.46
CA THR A 99 8.98 -65.14 -35.15
C THR A 99 9.85 -64.09 -34.44
N LEU A 100 10.58 -63.24 -35.17
CA LEU A 100 11.33 -62.12 -34.60
C LEU A 100 10.48 -60.87 -34.34
N LEU A 101 9.43 -60.64 -35.13
CA LEU A 101 8.52 -59.50 -34.98
C LEU A 101 7.49 -59.69 -33.88
N LYS A 102 7.14 -60.94 -33.54
CA LYS A 102 6.18 -61.27 -32.47
C LYS A 102 6.58 -60.69 -31.10
N PRO A 103 7.81 -60.90 -30.58
CA PRO A 103 8.21 -60.31 -29.29
C PRO A 103 8.35 -58.79 -29.35
N LEU A 104 8.67 -58.21 -30.51
CA LEU A 104 8.71 -56.75 -30.67
C LEU A 104 7.31 -56.14 -30.66
N ARG A 105 6.33 -56.83 -31.23
CA ARG A 105 4.92 -56.41 -31.21
C ARG A 105 4.34 -56.50 -29.80
N GLU A 106 4.63 -57.57 -29.08
CA GLU A 106 4.26 -57.70 -27.66
C GLU A 106 4.90 -56.60 -26.80
N LYS A 107 6.18 -56.28 -27.02
CA LYS A 107 6.83 -55.15 -26.33
C LYS A 107 6.21 -53.81 -26.69
N LEU A 108 5.81 -53.60 -27.94
CA LEU A 108 5.14 -52.37 -28.37
C LEU A 108 3.76 -52.25 -27.72
N ASP A 109 3.00 -53.34 -27.64
CA ASP A 109 1.69 -53.37 -26.98
C ASP A 109 1.83 -53.11 -25.47
N ILE A 110 2.88 -53.65 -24.82
CA ILE A 110 3.20 -53.37 -23.42
C ILE A 110 3.58 -51.90 -23.22
N LEU A 111 4.39 -51.34 -24.12
CA LEU A 111 4.81 -49.94 -24.04
C LEU A 111 3.61 -48.99 -24.25
N ASP A 112 2.69 -49.35 -25.14
CA ASP A 112 1.47 -48.59 -25.40
C ASP A 112 0.49 -48.66 -24.21
N GLN A 113 0.39 -49.82 -23.56
CA GLN A 113 -0.32 -49.98 -22.29
C GLN A 113 0.31 -49.15 -21.16
N GLN A 114 1.64 -49.11 -21.08
CA GLN A 114 2.36 -48.29 -20.10
C GLN A 114 2.17 -46.79 -20.35
N ASN A 115 2.27 -46.34 -21.60
CA ASN A 115 2.00 -44.94 -21.95
C ASN A 115 0.56 -44.55 -21.62
N THR A 116 -0.41 -45.41 -21.94
CA THR A 116 -1.83 -45.16 -21.60
C THR A 116 -2.02 -45.08 -20.08
N ALA A 117 -1.37 -45.94 -19.30
CA ALA A 117 -1.41 -45.89 -17.85
C ALA A 117 -0.77 -44.59 -17.30
N LEU A 118 0.36 -44.16 -17.88
CA LEU A 118 1.01 -42.90 -17.50
C LEU A 118 0.12 -41.70 -17.77
N TYR A 119 -0.53 -41.62 -18.94
CA TYR A 119 -1.49 -40.55 -19.23
C TYR A 119 -2.64 -40.52 -18.23
N GLN A 120 -3.19 -41.68 -17.87
CA GLN A 120 -4.24 -41.77 -16.86
C GLN A 120 -3.77 -41.35 -15.46
N THR A 121 -2.53 -41.67 -15.08
CA THR A 121 -1.97 -41.19 -13.80
C THR A 121 -1.74 -39.69 -13.81
N MET A 122 -1.30 -39.12 -14.93
CA MET A 122 -1.05 -37.70 -15.07
C MET A 122 -2.35 -36.90 -15.00
N GLU A 123 -3.43 -37.41 -15.59
CA GLU A 123 -4.77 -36.80 -15.53
C GLU A 123 -5.37 -36.83 -14.11
N ARG A 124 -5.11 -37.91 -13.34
CA ARG A 124 -5.46 -37.98 -11.92
C ARG A 124 -4.64 -37.01 -11.07
N LEU A 125 -3.35 -36.85 -11.37
CA LEU A 125 -2.49 -35.89 -10.69
C LEU A 125 -2.93 -34.46 -10.98
N GLN A 126 -3.28 -34.15 -12.22
CA GLN A 126 -3.73 -32.82 -12.62
C GLN A 126 -5.06 -32.47 -11.94
N SER A 127 -6.05 -33.37 -11.94
CA SER A 127 -7.31 -33.13 -11.22
C SER A 127 -7.13 -33.00 -9.70
N HIS A 128 -6.17 -33.70 -9.11
CA HIS A 128 -5.83 -33.56 -7.69
C HIS A 128 -5.16 -32.21 -7.39
N ILE A 129 -4.25 -31.75 -8.26
CA ILE A 129 -3.59 -30.45 -8.15
C ILE A 129 -4.61 -29.33 -8.33
N ASP A 130 -5.48 -29.41 -9.34
CA ASP A 130 -6.52 -28.41 -9.60
C ASP A 130 -7.49 -28.30 -8.40
N GLY A 131 -7.90 -29.44 -7.83
CA GLY A 131 -8.70 -29.45 -6.60
C GLY A 131 -7.98 -28.89 -5.38
N GLY A 132 -6.68 -29.18 -5.23
CA GLY A 132 -5.85 -28.62 -4.17
C GLY A 132 -5.64 -27.11 -4.31
N VAL A 133 -5.40 -26.62 -5.52
CA VAL A 133 -5.29 -25.19 -5.84
C VAL A 133 -6.61 -24.48 -5.59
N GLN A 134 -7.75 -25.10 -5.93
CA GLN A 134 -9.06 -24.52 -5.67
C GLN A 134 -9.40 -24.49 -4.18
N SER A 135 -9.00 -25.50 -3.41
CA SER A 135 -9.14 -25.51 -1.95
C SER A 135 -8.25 -24.47 -1.28
N LEU A 136 -7.02 -24.29 -1.77
CA LEU A 136 -6.15 -23.21 -1.34
C LEU A 136 -6.71 -21.84 -1.75
N ALA A 137 -7.30 -21.72 -2.94
CA ALA A 137 -7.96 -20.50 -3.38
C ALA A 137 -9.16 -20.18 -2.48
N GLU A 138 -9.97 -21.15 -2.05
CA GLU A 138 -11.05 -20.92 -1.08
C GLU A 138 -10.54 -20.51 0.32
N LEU A 139 -9.38 -21.02 0.75
CA LEU A 139 -8.71 -20.60 1.99
C LEU A 139 -8.01 -19.23 1.88
N LEU A 140 -7.63 -18.83 0.66
CA LEU A 140 -6.99 -17.56 0.34
C LEU A 140 -7.96 -16.49 -0.15
N VAL A 141 -9.22 -16.84 -0.44
CA VAL A 141 -10.31 -15.87 -0.56
C VAL A 141 -10.40 -15.22 0.81
N PRO A 142 -10.06 -13.93 0.93
CA PRO A 142 -10.26 -13.24 2.18
C PRO A 142 -11.73 -13.41 2.52
N ALA A 143 -12.05 -13.87 3.73
CA ALA A 143 -13.36 -13.60 4.30
C ALA A 143 -13.63 -12.11 4.01
N PRO A 144 -14.84 -11.72 3.57
CA PRO A 144 -15.14 -10.31 3.38
C PRO A 144 -14.78 -9.64 4.69
N GLN A 145 -13.64 -8.94 4.67
CA GLN A 145 -13.24 -8.11 5.77
C GLN A 145 -14.39 -7.12 5.81
N GLU A 146 -15.22 -7.20 6.85
CA GLU A 146 -15.90 -6.01 7.31
C GLU A 146 -14.81 -4.95 7.30
N GLU A 147 -14.94 -3.99 6.38
CA GLU A 147 -14.07 -2.85 6.33
C GLU A 147 -14.20 -2.19 7.70
N GLU A 148 -13.34 -2.55 8.64
CA GLU A 148 -12.96 -1.74 9.78
C GLU A 148 -12.21 -0.52 9.20
N THR A 149 -12.92 0.30 8.44
CA THR A 149 -12.56 1.68 8.22
C THR A 149 -12.74 2.38 9.56
N SER A 150 -11.76 2.21 10.44
CA SER A 150 -11.46 3.07 11.58
C SER A 150 -12.71 3.72 12.23
N ALA A 151 -13.63 2.91 12.77
CA ALA A 151 -14.78 3.43 13.52
C ALA A 151 -14.32 4.40 14.63
N VAL A 152 -13.14 4.12 15.22
CA VAL A 152 -12.48 4.97 16.22
C VAL A 152 -12.18 6.39 15.72
N SER A 153 -11.79 6.56 14.44
CA SER A 153 -11.48 7.90 13.89
C SER A 153 -12.74 8.72 13.64
N GLY A 154 -13.81 8.08 13.14
CA GLY A 154 -15.11 8.73 12.95
C GLY A 154 -15.79 9.12 14.25
N ASP A 155 -15.76 8.23 15.26
CA ASP A 155 -16.36 8.45 16.57
C ASP A 155 -15.61 9.55 17.35
N TRP A 156 -14.27 9.56 17.28
CA TRP A 156 -13.47 10.61 17.89
C TRP A 156 -13.69 11.96 17.22
N LEU A 157 -13.69 12.02 15.88
CA LEU A 157 -13.98 13.26 15.15
C LEU A 157 -15.35 13.83 15.52
N THR A 158 -16.36 12.96 15.62
CA THR A 158 -17.70 13.33 16.07
C THR A 158 -17.69 13.81 17.52
N ALA A 159 -16.84 13.24 18.38
CA ALA A 159 -16.67 13.69 19.75
C ALA A 159 -15.92 15.04 19.87
N VAL A 160 -15.06 15.41 18.93
CA VAL A 160 -14.31 16.68 18.99
C VAL A 160 -15.05 17.81 18.27
N LEU A 161 -15.41 17.59 17.00
CA LEU A 161 -16.03 18.59 16.14
C LEU A 161 -17.55 18.61 16.27
N GLY A 162 -18.16 17.55 16.80
CA GLY A 162 -19.61 17.40 16.83
C GLY A 162 -20.17 16.86 15.52
N PRO A 163 -21.39 16.28 15.56
CA PRO A 163 -22.00 15.65 14.39
C PRO A 163 -22.32 16.66 13.28
N GLU A 164 -22.58 17.93 13.62
CA GLU A 164 -22.91 18.97 12.63
C GLU A 164 -21.73 19.29 11.70
N LEU A 165 -20.52 19.42 12.25
CA LEU A 165 -19.31 19.69 11.46
C LEU A 165 -18.82 18.46 10.71
N VAL A 166 -18.99 17.26 11.27
CA VAL A 166 -18.59 16.00 10.61
C VAL A 166 -19.54 15.63 9.47
N ALA A 167 -20.83 15.96 9.58
CA ALA A 167 -21.82 15.70 8.53
C ALA A 167 -21.57 16.53 7.25
N ASP A 168 -20.84 17.64 7.35
CA ASP A 168 -20.45 18.42 6.18
C ASP A 168 -19.30 17.75 5.43
N GLY A 169 -19.64 16.96 4.41
CA GLY A 169 -18.68 16.25 3.56
C GLY A 169 -17.67 17.17 2.86
N SER A 170 -17.93 18.47 2.73
CA SER A 170 -16.99 19.44 2.15
C SER A 170 -15.78 19.71 3.04
N LEU A 171 -15.89 19.41 4.34
CA LEU A 171 -14.83 19.62 5.34
C LEU A 171 -13.90 18.41 5.48
N GLY A 172 -14.15 17.32 4.75
CA GLY A 172 -13.47 16.04 4.96
C GLY A 172 -11.94 16.11 4.87
N SER A 173 -11.37 16.97 4.01
CA SER A 173 -9.91 17.17 3.94
C SER A 173 -9.35 17.87 5.18
N ALA A 174 -9.99 18.94 5.64
CA ALA A 174 -9.58 19.69 6.83
C ALA A 174 -9.73 18.84 8.10
N CYS A 175 -10.81 18.07 8.21
CA CYS A 175 -11.01 17.12 9.31
C CYS A 175 -9.93 16.04 9.34
N ARG A 176 -9.56 15.46 8.18
CA ARG A 176 -8.45 14.50 8.09
C ARG A 176 -7.12 15.14 8.49
N GLN A 177 -6.83 16.34 7.99
CA GLN A 177 -5.62 17.08 8.34
C GLN A 177 -5.54 17.33 9.86
N LEU A 178 -6.66 17.65 10.50
CA LEU A 178 -6.71 17.84 11.95
C LEU A 178 -6.41 16.54 12.70
N VAL A 179 -7.01 15.41 12.29
CA VAL A 179 -6.74 14.09 12.89
C VAL A 179 -5.28 13.70 12.72
N GLU A 180 -4.75 13.82 11.50
CA GLU A 180 -3.36 13.52 11.19
C GLU A 180 -2.42 14.37 12.04
N GLY A 181 -2.67 15.67 12.17
CA GLY A 181 -1.88 16.57 13.02
C GLY A 181 -1.94 16.18 14.51
N VAL A 182 -3.12 15.81 15.02
CA VAL A 182 -3.27 15.35 16.42
C VAL A 182 -2.50 14.05 16.66
N LEU A 183 -2.61 13.09 15.75
CA LEU A 183 -1.89 11.80 15.81
C LEU A 183 -0.39 11.96 15.65
N ALA A 184 0.06 12.93 14.83
CA ALA A 184 1.46 13.28 14.66
C ALA A 184 2.06 14.03 15.87
N GLY A 185 1.25 14.41 16.85
CA GLY A 185 1.71 15.15 18.03
C GLY A 185 1.92 16.64 17.77
N GLU A 186 1.28 17.19 16.73
CA GLU A 186 1.40 18.62 16.40
C GLU A 186 0.67 19.46 17.45
N ALA A 187 1.42 20.32 18.15
CA ALA A 187 0.90 21.11 19.27
C ALA A 187 -0.27 22.03 18.87
N ALA A 188 -0.26 22.57 17.64
CA ALA A 188 -1.33 23.44 17.16
C ALA A 188 -2.64 22.67 16.91
N ALA A 189 -2.56 21.52 16.23
CA ALA A 189 -3.69 20.63 15.99
C ALA A 189 -4.28 20.10 17.31
N GLN A 190 -3.42 19.66 18.24
CA GLN A 190 -3.81 19.24 19.59
C GLN A 190 -4.46 20.37 20.39
N GLY A 191 -3.92 21.59 20.28
CA GLY A 191 -4.46 22.78 20.92
C GLY A 191 -5.89 23.09 20.43
N LEU A 192 -6.12 23.05 19.12
CA LEU A 192 -7.45 23.25 18.55
C LEU A 192 -8.42 22.16 18.99
N ALA A 193 -8.05 20.89 18.86
CA ALA A 193 -8.89 19.77 19.27
C ALA A 193 -9.26 19.83 20.76
N GLY A 194 -8.28 20.14 21.63
CA GLY A 194 -8.50 20.33 23.06
C GLY A 194 -9.44 21.50 23.36
N GLN A 195 -9.25 22.64 22.70
CA GLN A 195 -10.09 23.81 22.91
C GLN A 195 -11.54 23.60 22.46
N LEU A 196 -11.74 22.86 21.37
CA LEU A 196 -13.08 22.45 20.90
C LEU A 196 -13.77 21.52 21.91
N LEU A 197 -13.06 20.55 22.46
CA LEU A 197 -13.58 19.68 23.52
C LEU A 197 -13.99 20.47 24.77
N VAL A 198 -13.17 21.44 25.18
CA VAL A 198 -13.49 22.33 26.30
C VAL A 198 -14.72 23.18 25.99
N PHE A 199 -14.81 23.76 24.78
CA PHE A 199 -15.97 24.55 24.35
C PHE A 199 -17.26 23.74 24.41
N ARG A 200 -17.25 22.51 23.89
CA ARG A 200 -18.42 21.61 23.88
C ARG A 200 -18.90 21.20 25.27
N SER A 201 -17.99 21.10 26.23
CA SER A 201 -18.28 20.67 27.61
C SER A 201 -18.47 21.84 28.59
N ALA A 202 -18.31 23.07 28.12
CA ALA A 202 -18.37 24.25 28.96
C ALA A 202 -19.80 24.63 29.38
N SER A 203 -19.91 25.28 30.54
CA SER A 203 -21.14 25.93 30.96
C SER A 203 -21.38 27.22 30.15
N PRO A 204 -22.64 27.67 29.99
CA PRO A 204 -22.97 28.84 29.18
C PRO A 204 -22.14 30.09 29.52
N GLU A 205 -21.87 30.32 30.81
CA GLU A 205 -21.16 31.51 31.29
C GLU A 205 -19.73 31.63 30.73
N ARG A 206 -19.13 30.50 30.32
CA ARG A 206 -17.76 30.45 29.80
C ARG A 206 -17.70 30.52 28.28
N LEU A 207 -18.81 30.26 27.57
CA LEU A 207 -18.82 30.18 26.11
C LEU A 207 -18.25 31.44 25.42
N PRO A 208 -18.63 32.68 25.81
CA PRO A 208 -18.11 33.88 25.14
C PRO A 208 -16.58 34.03 25.22
N GLN A 209 -16.00 33.65 26.36
CA GLN A 209 -14.55 33.69 26.55
C GLN A 209 -13.88 32.61 25.69
N LEU A 210 -14.46 31.42 25.64
CA LEU A 210 -13.93 30.30 24.88
C LEU A 210 -14.02 30.53 23.37
N LEU A 211 -14.97 31.33 22.87
CA LEU A 211 -14.99 31.74 21.46
C LEU A 211 -13.66 32.39 21.04
N LYS A 212 -13.08 33.23 21.90
CA LYS A 212 -11.79 33.86 21.65
C LYS A 212 -10.69 32.80 21.58
N ASP A 213 -10.64 31.92 22.57
CA ASP A 213 -9.59 30.92 22.71
C ASP A 213 -9.62 29.89 21.56
N VAL A 214 -10.82 29.51 21.10
CA VAL A 214 -10.99 28.65 19.90
C VAL A 214 -10.45 29.35 18.66
N GLY A 215 -10.71 30.65 18.50
CA GLY A 215 -10.19 31.43 17.37
C GLY A 215 -8.68 31.50 17.34
N GLU A 216 -8.06 31.78 18.48
CA GLU A 216 -6.59 31.77 18.59
C GLU A 216 -6.01 30.38 18.32
N ALA A 217 -6.65 29.31 18.80
CA ALA A 217 -6.22 27.95 18.53
C ALA A 217 -6.36 27.58 17.04
N TYR A 218 -7.45 28.04 16.39
CA TYR A 218 -7.68 27.81 14.97
C TYR A 218 -6.59 28.44 14.11
N TYR A 219 -6.28 29.72 14.32
CA TYR A 219 -5.24 30.39 13.51
C TYR A 219 -3.81 29.97 13.84
N ARG A 220 -3.56 29.39 15.03
CA ARG A 220 -2.27 28.71 15.29
C ARG A 220 -2.12 27.43 14.45
N TRP A 221 -3.22 26.72 14.19
CA TRP A 221 -3.23 25.51 13.36
C TRP A 221 -3.28 25.84 11.86
N GLN A 222 -4.05 26.85 11.47
CA GLN A 222 -4.20 27.32 10.09
C GLN A 222 -3.94 28.83 10.03
N PRO A 223 -2.66 29.25 9.95
CA PRO A 223 -2.31 30.67 9.87
C PRO A 223 -2.96 31.35 8.67
N LYS A 224 -3.56 32.51 8.90
CA LYS A 224 -4.24 33.29 7.87
C LYS A 224 -3.36 34.45 7.43
N THR A 225 -2.67 34.23 6.31
CA THR A 225 -1.73 35.20 5.70
C THR A 225 -2.26 35.81 4.38
N SER A 226 -3.39 35.30 3.87
CA SER A 226 -4.02 35.77 2.64
C SER A 226 -5.47 36.16 2.89
N PRO A 227 -6.02 37.14 2.15
CA PRO A 227 -7.44 37.47 2.23
C PRO A 227 -8.30 36.33 1.69
N GLY A 228 -9.49 36.15 2.26
CA GLY A 228 -10.40 35.04 1.98
C GLY A 228 -10.68 34.18 3.22
N ASN A 229 -11.76 33.41 3.16
CA ASN A 229 -12.15 32.48 4.23
C ASN A 229 -12.09 31.05 3.74
N THR A 230 -11.64 30.15 4.59
CA THR A 230 -11.74 28.72 4.28
C THR A 230 -13.15 28.23 4.59
N ARG A 231 -13.62 27.19 3.88
CA ARG A 231 -14.92 26.57 4.19
C ARG A 231 -14.98 26.05 5.63
N PHE A 232 -13.87 25.53 6.12
CA PHE A 232 -13.77 25.05 7.50
C PHE A 232 -13.89 26.19 8.51
N GLU A 233 -13.27 27.34 8.25
CA GLU A 233 -13.39 28.55 9.07
C GLU A 233 -14.85 29.02 9.16
N GLU A 234 -15.55 29.11 8.03
CA GLU A 234 -16.96 29.51 7.97
C GLU A 234 -17.86 28.52 8.73
N ALA A 235 -17.69 27.22 8.51
CA ALA A 235 -18.48 26.18 9.15
C ALA A 235 -18.23 26.16 10.67
N LEU A 236 -16.97 26.29 11.09
CA LEU A 236 -16.61 26.35 12.51
C LEU A 236 -17.27 27.56 13.18
N ILE A 237 -17.21 28.74 12.57
CA ILE A 237 -17.82 29.95 13.13
C ILE A 237 -19.33 29.79 13.27
N HIS A 238 -19.99 29.30 12.23
CA HIS A 238 -21.43 29.05 12.27
C HIS A 238 -21.80 28.07 13.39
N TYR A 239 -21.04 26.98 13.55
CA TYR A 239 -21.23 26.02 14.63
C TYR A 239 -21.07 26.67 16.02
N LEU A 240 -20.00 27.45 16.22
CA LEU A 240 -19.72 28.11 17.51
C LEU A 240 -20.81 29.13 17.88
N GLN A 241 -21.24 29.95 16.91
CA GLN A 241 -22.31 30.94 17.09
C GLN A 241 -23.63 30.24 17.43
N ARG A 242 -24.02 29.24 16.65
CA ARG A 242 -25.24 28.46 16.89
C ARG A 242 -25.25 27.79 18.27
N THR A 243 -24.09 27.28 18.71
CA THR A 243 -23.94 26.69 20.05
C THR A 243 -24.17 27.74 21.15
N CYS A 244 -23.66 28.96 20.97
CA CYS A 244 -23.91 30.07 21.90
C CYS A 244 -25.38 30.50 21.89
N GLU A 245 -25.98 30.63 20.71
CA GLU A 245 -27.40 31.01 20.55
C GLU A 245 -28.33 30.00 21.24
N ASN A 246 -28.06 28.70 21.09
CA ASN A 246 -28.80 27.64 21.77
C ASN A 246 -28.68 27.71 23.30
N ALA A 247 -27.59 28.29 23.81
CA ALA A 247 -27.38 28.56 25.24
C ALA A 247 -27.95 29.92 25.70
N GLY A 248 -28.65 30.65 24.82
CA GLY A 248 -29.22 31.97 25.10
C GLY A 248 -28.21 33.12 25.04
N ILE A 249 -27.05 32.89 24.42
CA ILE A 249 -25.93 33.83 24.34
C ILE A 249 -25.75 34.28 22.90
N TYR A 250 -26.06 35.54 22.61
CA TYR A 250 -26.06 36.10 21.26
C TYR A 250 -24.74 36.82 20.92
N ASN A 251 -23.61 36.20 21.27
CA ASN A 251 -22.31 36.69 20.84
C ASN A 251 -22.08 36.33 19.36
N SER A 252 -21.51 37.26 18.60
CA SER A 252 -21.15 37.03 17.20
C SER A 252 -19.64 37.10 16.98
N ILE A 253 -19.17 36.40 15.95
CA ILE A 253 -17.76 36.40 15.53
C ILE A 253 -17.66 37.26 14.27
N GLU A 254 -16.72 38.20 14.27
CA GLU A 254 -16.36 38.99 13.10
C GLU A 254 -14.93 38.63 12.67
N LEU A 255 -14.80 38.29 11.39
CA LEU A 255 -13.54 37.87 10.79
C LEU A 255 -12.69 39.07 10.41
N VAL A 256 -11.38 38.94 10.64
CA VAL A 256 -10.36 39.90 10.25
C VAL A 256 -9.60 39.33 9.06
N HIS A 257 -9.10 40.20 8.18
CA HIS A 257 -8.35 39.80 7.00
C HIS A 257 -6.98 40.47 6.91
N PRO A 258 -5.95 39.75 6.43
CA PRO A 258 -4.70 40.37 6.00
C PRO A 258 -4.94 41.43 4.93
N GLY A 259 -4.22 42.55 5.03
CA GLY A 259 -4.38 43.74 4.20
C GLY A 259 -5.34 44.80 4.76
N GLU A 260 -6.11 44.47 5.80
CA GLU A 260 -6.94 45.45 6.51
C GLU A 260 -6.09 46.41 7.35
N ARG A 261 -6.65 47.59 7.66
CA ARG A 261 -5.97 48.56 8.53
C ARG A 261 -6.13 48.17 9.98
N PHE A 262 -5.05 48.32 10.74
CA PHE A 262 -5.08 48.12 12.18
C PHE A 262 -6.00 49.14 12.88
N ASP A 263 -6.97 48.63 13.63
CA ASP A 263 -7.86 49.42 14.49
C ASP A 263 -7.66 49.00 15.95
N SER A 264 -7.06 49.89 16.75
CA SER A 264 -6.79 49.63 18.17
C SER A 264 -8.04 49.33 19.02
N SER A 265 -9.25 49.67 18.55
CA SER A 265 -10.50 49.36 19.23
C SER A 265 -10.96 47.90 19.03
N ARG A 266 -10.52 47.28 17.93
CA ARG A 266 -10.93 45.94 17.48
C ARG A 266 -9.80 44.92 17.47
N HIS A 267 -8.57 45.39 17.35
CA HIS A 267 -7.37 44.57 17.16
C HIS A 267 -6.38 44.76 18.31
N ASN A 268 -5.61 43.71 18.57
CA ASN A 268 -4.47 43.70 19.46
C ASN A 268 -3.24 43.19 18.69
N ALA A 269 -2.15 43.94 18.73
CA ALA A 269 -0.90 43.60 18.07
C ALA A 269 0.28 43.81 19.02
N ALA A 270 1.28 42.93 18.95
CA ALA A 270 2.48 43.03 19.77
C ALA A 270 3.43 44.14 19.29
N SER A 271 3.47 44.37 17.98
CA SER A 271 4.26 45.40 17.32
C SER A 271 3.41 46.62 16.92
N ARG A 272 4.08 47.73 16.61
CA ARG A 272 3.43 48.89 15.99
C ARG A 272 3.45 48.72 14.48
N GLY A 273 2.32 48.96 13.84
CA GLY A 273 2.13 48.90 12.40
C GLY A 273 0.75 49.44 12.02
N VAL A 274 0.49 49.55 10.72
CA VAL A 274 -0.76 50.14 10.19
C VAL A 274 -1.53 49.11 9.38
N GLU A 275 -0.85 48.14 8.78
CA GLU A 275 -1.45 47.09 7.94
C GLU A 275 -1.36 45.73 8.66
N ILE A 276 -2.45 44.98 8.65
CA ILE A 276 -2.51 43.61 9.18
C ILE A 276 -1.85 42.67 8.17
N VAL A 277 -0.86 41.90 8.61
CA VAL A 277 -0.14 40.92 7.76
C VAL A 277 -0.56 39.50 8.04
N GLU A 278 -0.97 39.21 9.28
CA GLU A 278 -1.36 37.88 9.72
C GLU A 278 -2.44 37.99 10.78
N VAL A 279 -3.43 37.13 10.69
CA VAL A 279 -4.55 37.06 11.63
C VAL A 279 -4.32 35.89 12.57
N LEU A 280 -4.30 36.18 13.87
CA LEU A 280 -4.01 35.23 14.94
C LEU A 280 -5.21 34.98 15.86
N GLY A 281 -6.36 35.58 15.54
CA GLY A 281 -7.61 35.50 16.28
C GLY A 281 -8.72 36.26 15.56
N TRP A 282 -9.97 36.01 15.91
CA TRP A 282 -11.12 36.77 15.42
C TRP A 282 -11.68 37.72 16.48
N ILE A 283 -12.53 38.65 16.06
CA ILE A 283 -13.21 39.58 16.97
C ILE A 283 -14.46 38.87 17.50
N VAL A 284 -14.67 38.92 18.82
CA VAL A 284 -15.95 38.50 19.41
C VAL A 284 -16.73 39.74 19.81
N LEU A 285 -17.97 39.84 19.35
CA LEU A 285 -18.89 40.92 19.65
C LEU A 285 -19.97 40.44 20.63
N ARG A 286 -20.48 41.36 21.43
CA ARG A 286 -21.70 41.16 22.23
C ARG A 286 -22.94 41.33 21.35
N ASP A 287 -24.09 40.96 21.91
CA ASP A 287 -25.43 41.17 21.34
C ASP A 287 -25.68 42.61 20.86
N ASN A 288 -25.13 43.59 21.58
CA ASN A 288 -25.23 45.01 21.25
C ASN A 288 -24.16 45.53 20.26
N GLY A 289 -23.39 44.63 19.65
CA GLY A 289 -22.34 44.94 18.67
C GLY A 289 -21.05 45.52 19.27
N LYS A 290 -20.95 45.66 20.61
CA LYS A 290 -19.69 46.08 21.24
C LYS A 290 -18.68 44.94 21.26
N VAL A 291 -17.41 45.27 21.06
CA VAL A 291 -16.31 44.32 21.17
C VAL A 291 -16.28 43.69 22.57
N TYR A 292 -16.45 42.37 22.63
CA TYR A 292 -16.24 41.56 23.83
C TYR A 292 -14.76 41.23 23.98
N THR A 293 -14.14 40.70 22.91
CA THR A 293 -12.70 40.45 22.82
C THR A 293 -12.18 40.88 21.45
N LYS A 294 -10.97 41.46 21.46
CA LYS A 294 -10.27 41.90 20.26
C LYS A 294 -9.60 40.73 19.55
N ALA A 295 -9.50 40.81 18.23
CA ALA A 295 -8.68 39.90 17.44
C ALA A 295 -7.20 40.15 17.72
N THR A 296 -6.43 39.09 17.91
CA THR A 296 -4.96 39.17 17.92
C THR A 296 -4.47 39.15 16.46
N VAL A 297 -3.58 40.06 16.10
CA VAL A 297 -3.06 40.21 14.73
C VAL A 297 -1.59 40.62 14.78
N ASP A 298 -0.86 40.30 13.72
CA ASP A 298 0.46 40.88 13.46
C ASP A 298 0.36 41.98 12.39
N VAL A 299 1.20 43.00 12.55
CA VAL A 299 1.16 44.22 11.74
C VAL A 299 2.53 44.62 11.23
N ARG A 300 2.55 45.35 10.11
CA ARG A 300 3.73 46.02 9.54
C ARG A 300 3.51 47.50 9.28
#